data_AF-A0A5C5WBG8-F1
#
_entry.id   AF-A0A5C5WBG8-F1
#
_cell.length_a   1.000
_cell.length_b   1.000
_cell.length_c   1.000
_cell.angle_alpha   90.00
_cell.angle_beta   90.00
_cell.angle_gamma   90.00
#
_symmetry.space_group_name_H-M   'P 1'
#
loop_
_entity.id
_entity.type
_entity.pdbx_description
1 polymer ?
#
loop_
_entity_poly.entity_id
_entity_poly.type
_entity_poly.pdbx_seq_one_letter_code
_entity_poly.pdbx_strand_id
1 'polypeptide(L)'
;MPLSEEQIAKLLGMVAASEADCIDCDKCFDHLAEFAEAELTHREIPDAMKHIQVHLEQCPCCHDEFTALMTALRTLEGEVTSG
;
A
#
# COMPACT_ATOMS: atom_id res chain seq x y z
N MET A 1 0.09 -31.24 -12.53
CA MET A 1 1.14 -30.30 -13.02
C MET A 1 1.98 -29.89 -11.82
N PRO A 2 3.30 -30.11 -11.82
CA PRO A 2 4.18 -29.55 -10.80
C PRO A 2 4.37 -28.04 -11.03
N LEU A 3 4.56 -27.29 -9.95
CA LEU A 3 4.96 -25.88 -10.01
C LEU A 3 6.41 -25.77 -10.48
N SER A 4 6.75 -24.68 -11.19
CA SER A 4 8.15 -24.39 -11.54
C SER A 4 8.95 -23.93 -10.33
N GLU A 5 10.28 -24.05 -10.39
CA GLU A 5 11.18 -23.56 -9.33
C GLU A 5 10.99 -22.06 -9.07
N GLU A 6 10.73 -21.27 -10.10
CA GLU A 6 10.45 -19.84 -9.99
C GLU A 6 9.13 -19.56 -9.24
N GLN A 7 8.08 -20.33 -9.52
CA GLN A 7 6.81 -20.22 -8.81
C GLN A 7 6.96 -20.63 -7.34
N ILE A 8 7.75 -21.67 -7.07
CA ILE A 8 8.05 -22.12 -5.70
C ILE A 8 8.85 -21.05 -4.94
N ALA A 9 9.89 -20.47 -5.55
CA ALA A 9 10.68 -19.40 -4.95
C ALA A 9 9.84 -18.17 -4.64
N LYS A 10 8.92 -17.80 -5.55
CA LYS A 10 7.98 -16.69 -5.33
C LYS A 10 7.06 -16.95 -4.14
N LEU A 11 6.49 -18.15 -4.05
CA LEU A 11 5.61 -18.53 -2.93
C LEU A 11 6.37 -18.56 -1.59
N LEU A 12 7.59 -19.09 -1.57
CA LEU A 12 8.45 -19.08 -0.38
C LEU A 12 8.81 -17.66 0.06
N GLY A 13 9.07 -16.75 -0.89
CA GLY A 13 9.29 -15.33 -0.61
C GLY A 13 8.08 -14.66 0.04
N MET A 14 6.87 -14.95 -0.46
CA MET A 14 5.63 -14.42 0.11
C MET A 14 5.38 -14.93 1.54
N VAL A 15 5.65 -16.23 1.80
CA VAL A 15 5.53 -16.79 3.16
C VAL A 15 6.61 -16.25 4.09
N ALA A 16 7.84 -16.06 3.62
CA ALA A 16 8.92 -15.48 4.43
C ALA A 16 8.66 -14.00 4.76
N ALA A 17 7.95 -13.28 3.88
CA ALA A 17 7.54 -11.90 4.08
C ALA A 17 6.27 -11.76 4.93
N SER A 18 5.57 -12.86 5.27
CA SER A 18 4.42 -12.79 6.16
C SER A 18 4.90 -12.58 7.60
N GLU A 19 4.60 -11.41 8.15
CA GLU A 19 4.92 -11.04 9.53
C GLU A 19 3.70 -11.26 10.43
N ALA A 20 3.89 -11.59 11.71
CA ALA A 20 2.78 -11.94 12.60
C ALA A 20 1.81 -10.78 12.90
N ASP A 21 2.27 -9.54 12.70
CA ASP A 21 1.50 -8.30 12.93
C ASP A 21 0.99 -7.68 11.62
N CYS A 22 0.81 -8.49 10.56
CA CYS A 22 0.21 -8.00 9.33
C CYS A 22 -1.23 -7.54 9.60
N ILE A 23 -1.48 -6.26 9.30
CA ILE A 23 -2.84 -5.72 9.27
C ILE A 23 -3.62 -6.39 8.14
N ASP A 24 -4.92 -6.51 8.34
CA ASP A 24 -5.84 -6.91 7.28
C ASP A 24 -6.19 -5.69 6.40
N CYS A 25 -6.90 -5.96 5.30
CA CYS A 25 -7.33 -4.91 4.37
C CYS A 25 -8.19 -3.85 5.08
N ASP A 26 -9.07 -4.25 5.99
CA ASP A 26 -9.97 -3.34 6.70
C ASP A 26 -9.18 -2.33 7.55
N LYS A 27 -8.21 -2.80 8.34
CA LYS A 27 -7.31 -1.90 9.09
C LYS A 27 -6.41 -1.06 8.19
N CYS A 28 -6.05 -1.56 7.01
CA CYS A 28 -5.31 -0.77 6.02
C CYS A 28 -6.15 0.43 5.60
N PHE A 29 -7.42 0.20 5.29
CA PHE A 29 -8.36 1.24 4.88
C PHE A 29 -8.61 2.30 5.94
N ASP A 30 -8.68 1.92 7.22
CA ASP A 30 -8.88 2.87 8.33
C ASP A 30 -7.81 3.97 8.37
N HIS A 31 -6.60 3.66 7.91
CA HIS A 31 -5.45 4.58 7.90
C HIS A 31 -4.99 4.99 6.49
N LEU A 32 -5.65 4.49 5.44
CA LEU A 32 -5.20 4.69 4.04
C LEU A 32 -5.24 6.15 3.62
N ALA A 33 -6.24 6.91 4.07
CA ALA A 33 -6.36 8.33 3.76
C ALA A 33 -5.25 9.17 4.40
N GLU A 34 -4.92 8.90 5.68
CA GLU A 34 -3.86 9.61 6.40
C GLU A 34 -2.48 9.26 5.81
N PHE A 35 -2.28 7.99 5.42
CA PHE A 35 -1.09 7.56 4.67
C PHE A 35 -0.98 8.27 3.31
N ALA A 36 -2.08 8.36 2.56
CA ALA A 36 -2.11 9.05 1.27
C ALA A 36 -1.81 10.56 1.40
N GLU A 37 -2.30 11.22 2.44
CA GLU A 37 -1.97 12.62 2.72
C GLU A 37 -0.48 12.80 3.05
N ALA A 38 0.10 11.92 3.87
CA ALA A 38 1.51 11.95 4.20
C ALA A 38 2.38 11.79 2.94
N GLU A 39 2.03 10.83 2.07
CA GLU A 39 2.70 10.59 0.79
C GLU A 39 2.55 11.78 -0.19
N LEU A 40 1.34 12.35 -0.30
CA LEU A 40 1.06 13.49 -1.17
C LEU A 40 1.84 14.73 -0.74
N THR A 41 1.95 14.96 0.58
CA THR A 41 2.65 16.11 1.15
C THR A 41 4.15 15.88 1.39
N HIS A 42 4.68 14.73 0.97
CA HIS A 42 6.08 14.31 1.18
C HIS A 42 6.53 14.40 2.65
N ARG A 43 5.61 14.14 3.59
CA ARG A 43 5.93 14.08 5.01
C ARG A 43 6.51 12.71 5.35
N GLU A 44 7.32 12.66 6.41
CA GLU A 44 7.78 11.38 6.94
C GLU A 44 6.59 10.56 7.44
N ILE A 45 6.47 9.34 6.93
CA ILE A 45 5.50 8.36 7.42
C ILE A 45 5.92 7.93 8.84
N PRO A 46 5.07 8.09 9.86
CA PRO A 46 5.37 7.64 11.20
C PRO A 46 5.71 6.14 11.22
N ASP A 47 6.58 5.71 12.15
CA ASP A 47 6.89 4.28 12.34
C ASP A 47 5.62 3.44 12.54
N ALA A 48 4.62 4.03 13.19
CA ALA A 48 3.31 3.43 13.40
C ALA A 48 2.53 3.17 12.10
N MET A 49 2.92 3.70 10.93
CA MET A 49 2.25 3.51 9.64
C MET A 49 3.04 2.66 8.63
N LYS A 50 4.27 2.26 8.98
CA LYS A 50 5.09 1.39 8.11
C LYS A 50 4.40 0.07 7.76
N HIS A 51 3.56 -0.45 8.65
CA HIS A 51 2.80 -1.67 8.41
C HIS A 51 1.76 -1.51 7.27
N ILE A 52 1.28 -0.28 7.01
CA ILE A 52 0.40 0.03 5.87
C ILE A 52 1.19 -0.09 4.57
N GLN A 53 2.40 0.49 4.52
CA GLN A 53 3.29 0.37 3.37
C GLN A 53 3.59 -1.10 3.05
N VAL A 54 3.92 -1.90 4.06
CA VAL A 54 4.15 -3.34 3.91
C VAL A 54 2.89 -4.03 3.35
N HIS A 55 1.70 -3.70 3.87
CA HIS A 55 0.46 -4.29 3.37
C HIS A 55 0.19 -3.90 1.90
N LEU A 56 0.41 -2.65 1.51
CA LEU A 56 0.28 -2.20 0.12
C LEU A 56 1.26 -2.92 -0.82
N GLU A 57 2.47 -3.23 -0.36
CA GLU A 57 3.45 -4.00 -1.15
C GLU A 57 3.05 -5.48 -1.31
N GLN A 58 2.28 -6.02 -0.37
CA GLN A 58 1.89 -7.44 -0.34
C GLN A 58 0.49 -7.71 -0.89
N CYS A 59 -0.42 -6.73 -0.84
CA CYS A 59 -1.82 -6.85 -1.20
C CYS A 59 -2.14 -6.03 -2.46
N PRO A 60 -2.32 -6.68 -3.63
CA PRO A 60 -2.65 -5.99 -4.87
C PRO A 60 -3.94 -5.17 -4.81
N CYS A 61 -4.95 -5.64 -4.07
CA CYS A 61 -6.22 -4.92 -3.94
C CYS A 61 -6.03 -3.55 -3.28
N CYS A 62 -5.37 -3.53 -2.11
CA CYS A 62 -5.11 -2.29 -1.39
C CYS A 62 -4.15 -1.37 -2.15
N HIS A 63 -3.18 -1.93 -2.89
CA HIS A 63 -2.32 -1.16 -3.78
C HIS A 63 -3.11 -0.43 -4.89
N ASP A 64 -4.03 -1.12 -5.54
CA ASP A 64 -4.85 -0.55 -6.61
C ASP A 64 -5.76 0.56 -6.07
N GLU A 65 -6.35 0.34 -4.89
CA GLU A 65 -7.19 1.31 -4.20
C GLU A 65 -6.40 2.56 -3.78
N PHE A 66 -5.20 2.38 -3.22
CA PHE A 66 -4.28 3.47 -2.91
C PHE A 66 -3.89 4.26 -4.17
N THR A 67 -3.58 3.57 -5.26
CA THR A 67 -3.19 4.20 -6.53
C THR A 67 -4.34 5.03 -7.10
N ALA A 68 -5.57 4.52 -7.04
CA ALA A 68 -6.77 5.23 -7.46
C ALA A 68 -7.00 6.50 -6.61
N LEU A 69 -6.85 6.37 -5.28
CA LEU A 69 -6.95 7.50 -4.36
C LEU A 69 -5.89 8.59 -4.66
N MET A 70 -4.62 8.21 -4.79
CA MET A 70 -3.53 9.14 -5.11
C MET A 70 -3.72 9.82 -6.47
N THR A 71 -4.27 9.10 -7.45
CA THR A 71 -4.59 9.69 -8.76
C THR A 71 -5.64 10.78 -8.61
N ALA A 72 -6.74 10.51 -7.89
CA ALA A 72 -7.79 11.49 -7.64
C ALA A 72 -7.28 12.70 -6.85
N LEU A 73 -6.49 12.49 -5.79
CA LEU A 73 -5.92 13.57 -4.97
C LEU A 73 -5.01 14.50 -5.79
N ARG A 74 -4.14 13.94 -6.63
CA ARG A 74 -3.25 14.72 -7.51
C ARG A 74 -4.03 15.52 -8.56
N THR A 75 -5.13 14.97 -9.08
CA THR A 75 -6.03 15.73 -9.97
C THR A 75 -6.62 16.92 -9.24
N LEU A 76 -7.10 16.73 -8.00
CA LEU A 76 -7.66 17.82 -7.19
C LEU A 76 -6.63 18.89 -6.82
N GLU A 77 -5.40 18.53 -6.46
CA GLU A 77 -4.34 19.53 -6.20
C GLU A 77 -3.99 20.40 -7.42
N GLY A 78 -4.02 19.81 -8.62
CA GLY A 78 -3.81 20.55 -9.88
C GLY A 78 -4.96 21.52 -10.21
N GLU A 79 -6.18 21.21 -9.77
CA GLU A 79 -7.33 22.12 -9.89
C GLU A 79 -7.25 23.29 -8.89
N VAL A 80 -6.71 23.05 -7.68
CA VAL A 80 -6.58 24.07 -6.62
C VAL A 80 -5.53 25.14 -6.95
N THR A 81 -4.51 24.83 -7.75
CA THR A 81 -3.48 25.81 -8.18
C THR A 81 -3.89 26.67 -9.37
N SER A 82 -5.05 26.40 -9.98
CA SER A 82 -5.56 27.11 -11.17
C SER A 82 -6.69 28.13 -10.85
N GLY A 83 -6.96 28.39 -9.57
CA GLY A 83 -8.01 29.31 -9.08
C GLY A 83 -7.47 30.57 -8.41
#